data_AF-A0A8J6XM44-F1
#
_entry.id   AF-A0A8J6XM44-F1
#
_cell.length_a   1.000
_cell.length_b   1.000
_cell.length_c   1.000
_cell.angle_alpha   90.00
_cell.angle_beta   90.00
_cell.angle_gamma   90.00
#
_symmetry.space_group_name_H-M   'P 1'
#
loop_
_entity.id
_entity.type
_entity.pdbx_description
1 polymer ?
#
loop_
_entity_poly.entity_id
_entity_poly.type
_entity_poly.pdbx_seq_one_letter_code
_entity_poly.pdbx_strand_id
1 'polypeptide(L)'
;MAHTLTRISFVTTTVMMLSVLPYSTQAVTFNLESATIADINDAFDAGALTSKQLTQLYLNRINAYDQQGPNLNSIITINPLALETAAALDLERSTQVYDETTLPPEENPEYLLYLQNREELTTTVKNVFQTLNLDAFLYPTIVLKPSLIGEPYPEGYPANALVSSFTEFPAMVVPAGFTADGLQWELSC
;
A
#
# COMPACT_ATOMS: atom_id res chain seq x y z
N MET A 1 -71.23 -58.58 -25.11
CA MET A 1 -70.79 -57.27 -24.58
C MET A 1 -70.29 -57.49 -23.16
N ALA A 2 -68.99 -57.26 -22.96
CA ALA A 2 -68.19 -56.99 -21.75
C ALA A 2 -68.59 -57.54 -20.35
N HIS A 3 -67.75 -58.46 -19.86
CA HIS A 3 -66.97 -58.50 -18.59
C HIS A 3 -67.41 -57.64 -17.38
N THR A 4 -67.63 -58.18 -16.16
CA THR A 4 -66.75 -58.84 -15.15
C THR A 4 -66.19 -57.87 -14.07
N LEU A 5 -66.67 -58.06 -12.82
CA LEU A 5 -66.07 -57.97 -11.47
C LEU A 5 -65.19 -56.76 -10.97
N THR A 6 -65.61 -56.24 -9.80
CA THR A 6 -64.88 -56.12 -8.50
C THR A 6 -63.55 -55.34 -8.42
N ARG A 7 -63.51 -54.28 -7.57
CA ARG A 7 -62.69 -54.17 -6.33
C ARG A 7 -62.63 -52.74 -5.76
N ILE A 8 -62.91 -52.65 -4.46
CA ILE A 8 -62.59 -51.53 -3.56
C ILE A 8 -61.07 -51.52 -3.32
N SER A 9 -60.42 -50.36 -3.43
CA SER A 9 -59.09 -50.10 -2.85
C SER A 9 -58.94 -48.65 -2.41
N PHE A 10 -58.74 -48.48 -1.10
CA PHE A 10 -58.16 -47.30 -0.46
C PHE A 10 -56.78 -47.02 -1.06
N VAL A 11 -56.52 -45.77 -1.47
CA VAL A 11 -55.16 -45.29 -1.75
C VAL A 11 -54.97 -43.98 -0.99
N THR A 12 -54.42 -44.12 0.22
CA THR A 12 -53.74 -43.05 0.95
C THR A 12 -52.37 -42.86 0.32
N THR A 13 -52.13 -41.77 -0.40
CA THR A 13 -50.78 -41.40 -0.85
C THR A 13 -50.36 -40.12 -0.13
N THR A 14 -49.36 -40.31 0.72
CA THR A 14 -48.61 -39.33 1.52
C THR A 14 -48.02 -38.20 0.69
N VAL A 15 -48.26 -36.96 1.13
CA VAL A 15 -47.56 -35.75 0.67
C VAL A 15 -46.11 -35.83 1.13
N MET A 16 -45.18 -35.99 0.19
CA MET A 16 -43.75 -35.89 0.42
C MET A 16 -43.38 -34.41 0.50
N MET A 17 -43.29 -33.90 1.72
CA MET A 17 -42.91 -32.53 2.04
C MET A 17 -41.41 -32.36 1.75
N LEU A 18 -41.08 -31.62 0.69
CA LEU A 18 -39.70 -31.29 0.32
C LEU A 18 -39.17 -30.23 1.32
N SER A 19 -38.45 -30.69 2.33
CA SER A 19 -37.82 -29.84 3.34
C SER A 19 -36.73 -28.99 2.71
N VAL A 20 -37.00 -27.69 2.56
CA VAL A 20 -36.00 -26.67 2.24
C VAL A 20 -35.10 -26.53 3.46
N LEU A 21 -33.88 -27.06 3.40
CA LEU A 21 -32.86 -26.77 4.41
C LEU A 21 -32.47 -25.29 4.27
N PRO A 22 -32.55 -24.47 5.33
CA PRO A 22 -31.99 -23.13 5.28
C PRO A 22 -30.47 -23.28 5.17
N TYR A 23 -29.91 -22.93 4.01
CA TYR A 23 -28.47 -22.77 3.88
C TYR A 23 -28.09 -21.56 4.72
N SER A 24 -27.45 -21.80 5.86
CA SER A 24 -26.95 -20.72 6.70
C SER A 24 -25.80 -20.08 5.91
N THR A 25 -26.05 -18.93 5.29
CA THR A 25 -24.99 -18.06 4.78
C THR A 25 -24.22 -17.56 6.01
N GLN A 26 -23.11 -18.22 6.32
CA GLN A 26 -22.21 -17.73 7.35
C GLN A 26 -21.57 -16.46 6.80
N ALA A 27 -22.03 -15.29 7.28
CA ALA A 27 -21.38 -14.03 6.97
C ALA A 27 -19.96 -14.10 7.54
N VAL A 28 -18.96 -14.20 6.65
CA VAL A 28 -17.56 -14.09 7.03
C VAL A 28 -17.40 -12.73 7.71
N THR A 29 -17.20 -12.75 9.01
CA THR A 29 -17.09 -11.53 9.80
C THR A 29 -15.65 -11.07 9.68
N PHE A 30 -15.39 -10.03 8.89
CA PHE A 30 -14.05 -9.46 8.76
C PHE A 30 -13.65 -8.82 10.10
N ASN A 31 -12.62 -9.37 10.75
CA ASN A 31 -12.10 -8.85 12.01
C ASN A 31 -10.92 -7.90 11.76
N LEU A 32 -11.17 -6.60 11.85
CA LEU A 32 -10.19 -5.55 11.62
C LEU A 32 -8.96 -5.65 12.56
N GLU A 33 -9.10 -6.18 13.77
CA GLU A 33 -8.02 -6.18 14.77
C GLU A 33 -6.93 -7.23 14.50
N SER A 34 -7.30 -8.30 13.81
CA SER A 34 -6.41 -9.43 13.54
C SER A 34 -6.15 -9.66 12.05
N ALA A 35 -6.81 -8.91 11.17
CA ALA A 35 -6.64 -9.05 9.73
C ALA A 35 -5.24 -8.62 9.29
N THR A 36 -4.57 -9.49 8.53
CA THR A 36 -3.34 -9.16 7.82
C THR A 36 -3.64 -8.42 6.52
N ILE A 37 -2.61 -7.85 5.89
CA ILE A 37 -2.75 -7.21 4.57
C ILE A 37 -3.23 -8.23 3.52
N ALA A 38 -2.77 -9.49 3.61
CA ALA A 38 -3.23 -10.56 2.74
C ALA A 38 -4.74 -10.80 2.92
N ASP A 39 -5.23 -10.91 4.17
CA ASP A 39 -6.66 -11.10 4.45
C ASP A 39 -7.52 -9.93 3.96
N ILE A 40 -7.00 -8.70 4.04
CA ILE A 40 -7.66 -7.49 3.53
C ILE A 40 -7.76 -7.54 2.00
N ASN A 41 -6.68 -7.91 1.32
CA ASN A 41 -6.67 -8.04 -0.14
C ASN A 41 -7.62 -9.16 -0.60
N ASP A 42 -7.58 -10.32 0.05
CA ASP A 42 -8.52 -11.41 -0.23
C ASP A 42 -9.98 -10.97 -0.02
N ALA A 43 -10.26 -10.16 1.01
CA ALA A 43 -11.59 -9.61 1.25
C ALA A 43 -12.01 -8.56 0.20
N PHE A 44 -11.06 -7.77 -0.33
CA PHE A 44 -11.32 -6.88 -1.47
C PHE A 44 -11.61 -7.68 -2.74
N ASP A 45 -10.82 -8.71 -3.02
CA ASP A 45 -10.95 -9.54 -4.24
C ASP A 45 -12.24 -10.38 -4.21
N ALA A 46 -12.66 -10.82 -3.02
CA ALA A 46 -13.94 -11.47 -2.80
C ALA A 46 -15.14 -10.50 -2.85
N GLY A 47 -14.91 -9.19 -2.94
CA GLY A 47 -15.95 -8.15 -2.86
C GLY A 47 -16.64 -8.06 -1.49
N ALA A 48 -16.07 -8.68 -0.46
CA ALA A 48 -16.59 -8.71 0.90
C ALA A 48 -16.27 -7.41 1.68
N LEU A 49 -15.28 -6.66 1.21
CA LEU A 49 -14.83 -5.40 1.77
C LEU A 49 -14.60 -4.39 0.64
N THR A 50 -14.77 -3.09 0.93
CA THR A 50 -14.31 -2.00 0.06
C THR A 50 -13.41 -1.05 0.83
N SER A 51 -12.55 -0.31 0.13
CA SER A 51 -11.63 0.69 0.70
C SER A 51 -12.40 1.73 1.53
N LYS A 52 -13.57 2.16 1.05
CA LYS A 52 -14.46 3.06 1.81
C LYS A 52 -14.96 2.41 3.11
N GLN A 53 -15.36 1.13 3.07
CA GLN A 53 -15.80 0.41 4.26
C GLN A 53 -14.66 0.23 5.26
N LEU A 54 -13.48 -0.19 4.80
CA LEU A 54 -12.28 -0.31 5.63
C LEU A 54 -11.92 1.01 6.30
N THR A 55 -11.91 2.09 5.53
CA THR A 55 -11.65 3.45 6.05
C THR A 55 -12.67 3.85 7.11
N GLN A 56 -13.96 3.59 6.87
CA GLN A 56 -15.01 3.86 7.86
C GLN A 56 -14.82 3.06 9.15
N LEU A 57 -14.41 1.78 9.07
CA LEU A 57 -14.13 0.96 10.24
C LEU A 57 -12.99 1.57 11.08
N TYR A 58 -11.91 2.05 10.44
CA TYR A 58 -10.83 2.73 11.15
C TYR A 58 -11.25 4.07 11.75
N LEU A 59 -12.02 4.90 11.02
CA LEU A 59 -12.54 6.16 11.54
C LEU A 59 -13.44 5.94 12.76
N ASN A 60 -14.26 4.88 12.76
CA ASN A 60 -15.07 4.51 13.91
C ASN A 60 -14.20 4.13 15.11
N ARG A 61 -13.09 3.41 14.91
CA ARG A 61 -12.14 3.07 15.97
C ARG A 61 -11.41 4.29 16.50
N ILE A 62 -10.96 5.19 15.64
CA ILE A 62 -10.33 6.45 16.04
C ILE A 62 -11.32 7.23 16.90
N ASN A 63 -12.56 7.38 16.46
CA ASN A 63 -13.58 8.05 17.26
C ASN A 63 -13.82 7.36 18.62
N ALA A 64 -13.97 6.04 18.64
CA ALA A 64 -14.24 5.26 19.84
C ALA A 64 -13.08 5.24 20.84
N TYR A 65 -11.82 5.22 20.39
CA TYR A 65 -10.67 5.02 21.26
C TYR A 65 -9.79 6.25 21.45
N ASP A 66 -9.60 7.04 20.40
CA ASP A 66 -8.71 8.20 20.40
C ASP A 66 -9.40 9.45 20.95
N GLN A 67 -10.70 9.64 20.64
CA GLN A 67 -11.44 10.87 20.94
C GLN A 67 -12.53 10.73 22.02
N GLN A 68 -13.25 9.59 22.07
CA GLN A 68 -14.38 9.39 23.01
C GLN A 68 -14.12 8.34 24.10
N GLY A 69 -13.06 7.54 23.96
CA GLY A 69 -12.74 6.41 24.84
C GLY A 69 -11.57 6.70 25.79
N PRO A 70 -10.53 5.84 25.87
CA PRO A 70 -9.37 6.05 26.72
C PRO A 70 -8.53 7.29 26.38
N ASN A 71 -8.93 8.09 25.37
CA ASN A 71 -8.29 9.32 24.94
C ASN A 71 -6.80 9.11 24.66
N LEU A 72 -6.50 8.18 23.75
CA LEU A 72 -5.12 7.83 23.39
C LEU A 72 -4.36 9.02 22.78
N ASN A 73 -5.06 9.97 22.15
CA ASN A 73 -4.49 11.17 21.53
C ASN A 73 -3.31 10.86 20.58
N SER A 74 -3.42 9.77 19.83
CA SER A 74 -2.45 9.32 18.84
C SER A 74 -2.66 9.97 17.46
N ILE A 75 -3.86 10.50 17.19
CA ILE A 75 -4.20 11.15 15.91
C ILE A 75 -4.39 12.65 16.11
N ILE A 76 -3.52 13.46 15.50
CA ILE A 76 -3.58 14.93 15.57
C ILE A 76 -4.68 15.50 14.66
N THR A 77 -4.76 15.01 13.42
CA THR A 77 -5.68 15.51 12.40
C THR A 77 -6.18 14.36 11.53
N ILE A 78 -7.48 14.35 11.23
CA ILE A 78 -8.10 13.43 10.27
C ILE A 78 -8.26 14.15 8.93
N ASN A 79 -7.90 13.49 7.83
CA ASN A 79 -8.16 14.02 6.48
C ASN A 79 -9.68 14.11 6.23
N PRO A 80 -10.26 15.30 5.99
CA PRO A 80 -11.69 15.44 5.75
C PRO A 80 -12.16 14.74 4.47
N LEU A 81 -11.25 14.49 3.52
CA LEU A 81 -11.55 13.82 2.26
C LEU A 81 -11.33 12.30 2.32
N ALA A 82 -11.00 11.71 3.47
CA ALA A 82 -10.60 10.30 3.57
C ALA A 82 -11.61 9.32 2.96
N LEU A 83 -12.91 9.51 3.21
CA LEU A 83 -13.96 8.65 2.66
C LEU A 83 -14.20 8.87 1.16
N GLU A 84 -13.96 10.09 0.67
CA GLU A 84 -14.07 10.42 -0.76
C GLU A 84 -12.92 9.77 -1.53
N THR A 85 -11.68 9.94 -1.05
CA THR A 85 -10.50 9.27 -1.61
C THR A 85 -10.66 7.76 -1.63
N ALA A 86 -11.15 7.17 -0.53
CA ALA A 86 -11.38 5.73 -0.46
C ALA A 86 -12.46 5.26 -1.46
N ALA A 87 -13.50 6.06 -1.70
CA ALA A 87 -14.51 5.76 -2.70
C ALA A 87 -13.95 5.86 -4.14
N ALA A 88 -13.05 6.82 -4.40
CA ALA A 88 -12.38 6.93 -5.69
C ALA A 88 -11.47 5.71 -5.96
N LEU A 89 -10.77 5.22 -4.95
CA LEU A 89 -9.95 4.00 -5.05
C LEU A 89 -10.79 2.73 -5.27
N ASP A 90 -11.99 2.65 -4.68
CA ASP A 90 -12.93 1.57 -4.96
C ASP A 90 -13.39 1.59 -6.43
N LEU A 91 -13.61 2.77 -6.99
CA LEU A 91 -13.94 2.93 -8.42
C LEU A 91 -12.76 2.49 -9.30
N GLU A 92 -11.55 2.96 -9.01
CA GLU A 92 -10.33 2.59 -9.73
C GLU A 92 -10.09 1.07 -9.74
N ARG A 93 -10.26 0.43 -8.58
CA ARG A 93 -10.18 -1.03 -8.43
C ARG A 93 -11.26 -1.74 -9.26
N SER A 94 -12.48 -1.22 -9.28
CA SER A 94 -13.59 -1.80 -10.06
C SER A 94 -13.42 -1.62 -11.57
N THR A 95 -12.77 -0.54 -12.01
CA THR A 95 -12.56 -0.28 -13.43
C THR A 95 -11.28 -0.95 -13.96
N GLN A 96 -10.48 -1.57 -13.08
CA GLN A 96 -9.16 -2.13 -13.38
C GLN A 96 -8.33 -1.18 -14.25
N VAL A 97 -8.45 0.14 -14.06
CA VAL A 97 -7.58 1.12 -14.70
C VAL A 97 -6.27 1.14 -13.91
N TYR A 98 -5.62 -0.01 -13.87
CA TYR A 98 -4.18 -0.04 -13.75
C TYR A 98 -3.66 0.43 -15.09
N ASP A 99 -2.74 1.39 -15.09
CA ASP A 99 -1.99 1.69 -16.29
C ASP A 99 -1.36 0.36 -16.76
N GLU A 100 -1.80 -0.16 -17.92
CA GLU A 100 -1.37 -1.45 -18.46
C GLU A 100 0.16 -1.53 -18.64
N THR A 101 0.85 -0.38 -18.58
CA THR A 101 2.31 -0.30 -18.61
C THR A 101 2.96 -0.54 -17.24
N THR A 102 2.21 -0.49 -16.14
CA THR A 102 2.71 -0.73 -14.77
C THR A 102 2.51 -2.19 -14.36
N LEU A 103 3.39 -3.06 -14.86
CA LEU A 103 3.50 -4.44 -14.40
C LEU A 103 3.80 -4.50 -12.88
N PRO A 104 3.35 -5.54 -12.16
CA PRO A 104 3.82 -5.81 -10.81
C PRO A 104 5.34 -5.71 -10.73
N PRO A 105 5.93 -5.21 -9.62
CA PRO A 105 7.37 -5.00 -9.55
C PRO A 105 8.19 -6.25 -9.90
N GLU A 106 7.73 -7.43 -9.47
CA GLU A 106 8.32 -8.73 -9.77
C GLU A 106 8.28 -9.14 -11.26
N GLU A 107 7.38 -8.56 -12.05
CA GLU A 107 7.22 -8.83 -13.48
C GLU A 107 7.73 -7.67 -14.36
N ASN A 108 8.03 -6.52 -13.77
CA ASN A 108 8.45 -5.32 -14.48
C ASN A 108 9.96 -5.39 -14.83
N PRO A 109 10.34 -5.56 -16.12
CA PRO A 109 11.75 -5.71 -16.50
C PRO A 109 12.60 -4.47 -16.20
N GLU A 110 12.03 -3.27 -16.25
CA GLU A 110 12.73 -2.03 -15.87
C GLU A 110 13.03 -2.02 -14.36
N TYR A 111 12.08 -2.47 -13.54
CA TYR A 111 12.29 -2.56 -12.09
C TYR A 111 13.31 -3.63 -11.72
N LEU A 112 13.26 -4.79 -12.36
CA LEU A 112 14.25 -5.86 -12.17
C LEU A 112 15.66 -5.40 -12.59
N LEU A 113 15.77 -4.70 -13.73
CA LEU A 113 17.04 -4.09 -14.17
C LEU A 113 17.53 -3.04 -13.18
N TYR A 114 16.64 -2.21 -12.64
CA TYR A 114 16.98 -1.26 -11.58
C TYR A 114 17.55 -1.97 -10.34
N LEU A 115 16.96 -3.08 -9.90
CA LEU A 115 17.49 -3.87 -8.78
C LEU A 115 18.88 -4.42 -9.08
N GLN A 116 19.09 -4.97 -10.29
CA GLN A 116 20.38 -5.46 -10.73
C GLN A 116 21.44 -4.33 -10.75
N ASN A 117 21.11 -3.18 -11.34
CA ASN A 117 22.01 -2.02 -11.40
C ASN A 117 22.36 -1.51 -10.00
N ARG A 118 21.41 -1.54 -9.06
CA ARG A 118 21.64 -1.15 -7.66
C ARG A 118 22.60 -2.11 -6.96
N GLU A 119 22.47 -3.41 -7.20
CA GLU A 119 23.39 -4.43 -6.70
C GLU A 119 24.80 -4.26 -7.29
N GLU A 120 24.91 -4.03 -8.61
CA GLU A 120 26.17 -3.80 -9.30
C GLU A 120 26.88 -2.53 -8.78
N LEU A 121 26.14 -1.43 -8.65
CA LEU A 121 26.66 -0.17 -8.12
C LEU A 121 27.16 -0.34 -6.68
N THR A 122 26.35 -0.96 -5.82
CA THR A 122 26.69 -1.23 -4.42
C THR A 122 27.97 -2.06 -4.32
N THR A 123 28.06 -3.12 -5.12
CA THR A 123 29.24 -4.01 -5.16
C THR A 123 30.47 -3.25 -5.64
N THR A 124 30.32 -2.44 -6.69
CA THR A 124 31.42 -1.62 -7.23
C THR A 124 31.95 -0.63 -6.19
N VAL A 125 31.07 0.09 -5.49
CA VAL A 125 31.48 1.04 -4.45
C VAL A 125 32.16 0.31 -3.29
N LYS A 126 31.63 -0.82 -2.83
CA LYS A 126 32.29 -1.66 -1.80
C LYS A 126 33.69 -2.10 -2.23
N ASN A 127 33.85 -2.52 -3.48
CA ASN A 127 35.16 -2.92 -4.02
C ASN A 127 36.15 -1.75 -4.07
N VAL A 128 35.69 -0.54 -4.40
CA VAL A 128 36.54 0.67 -4.38
C VAL A 128 37.02 0.97 -2.97
N PHE A 129 36.12 0.92 -1.97
CA PHE A 129 36.49 1.11 -0.57
C PHE A 129 37.54 0.10 -0.12
N GLN A 130 37.38 -1.17 -0.46
CA GLN A 130 38.32 -2.23 -0.09
C GLN A 130 39.67 -2.06 -0.80
N THR A 131 39.65 -1.79 -2.11
CA THR A 131 40.86 -1.70 -2.94
C THR A 131 41.71 -0.48 -2.56
N LEU A 132 41.06 0.64 -2.26
CA LEU A 132 41.73 1.89 -1.91
C LEU A 132 41.87 2.08 -0.39
N ASN A 133 41.34 1.16 0.42
CA ASN A 133 41.30 1.26 1.88
C ASN A 133 40.69 2.60 2.34
N LEU A 134 39.50 2.92 1.85
CA LEU A 134 38.76 4.14 2.21
C LEU A 134 37.89 3.90 3.44
N ASP A 135 37.82 4.91 4.32
CA ASP A 135 36.88 4.93 5.44
C ASP A 135 35.56 5.62 5.08
N ALA A 136 35.60 6.58 4.15
CA ALA A 136 34.45 7.33 3.65
C ALA A 136 34.76 7.95 2.27
N PHE A 137 33.73 8.35 1.52
CA PHE A 137 33.89 9.23 0.36
C PHE A 137 32.98 10.45 0.52
N LEU A 138 33.50 11.62 0.16
CA LEU A 138 32.83 12.90 0.39
C LEU A 138 32.26 13.41 -0.94
N TYR A 139 31.01 13.83 -0.97
CA TYR A 139 30.35 14.35 -2.17
C TYR A 139 29.40 15.51 -1.86
N PRO A 140 29.23 16.48 -2.78
CA PRO A 140 28.27 17.56 -2.58
C PRO A 140 26.84 17.02 -2.70
N THR A 141 26.05 17.14 -1.64
CA THR A 141 24.66 16.66 -1.58
C THR A 141 23.78 17.36 -2.62
N ILE A 142 23.92 18.68 -2.69
CA ILE A 142 23.21 19.59 -3.59
C ILE A 142 24.27 20.53 -4.15
N VAL A 143 24.33 20.67 -5.47
CA VAL A 143 25.29 21.58 -6.12
C VAL A 143 24.70 22.97 -6.39
N LEU A 144 23.48 23.23 -5.91
CA LEU A 144 22.79 24.51 -6.03
C LEU A 144 22.70 25.24 -4.71
N LYS A 145 22.70 26.57 -4.81
CA LYS A 145 22.38 27.44 -3.71
C LYS A 145 20.89 27.28 -3.33
N PRO A 146 20.54 27.25 -2.03
CA PRO A 146 19.14 27.25 -1.61
C PRO A 146 18.36 28.44 -2.18
N SER A 147 17.15 28.17 -2.71
CA SER A 147 16.23 29.22 -3.14
C SER A 147 15.64 29.96 -1.93
N LEU A 148 15.34 31.24 -2.11
CA LEU A 148 14.59 32.00 -1.10
C LEU A 148 13.13 31.52 -1.05
N ILE A 149 12.49 31.69 0.11
CA ILE A 149 11.09 31.34 0.30
C ILE A 149 10.24 32.15 -0.70
N GLY A 150 9.44 31.44 -1.50
CA GLY A 150 8.55 32.04 -2.51
C GLY A 150 9.14 32.07 -3.92
N GLU A 151 10.44 31.81 -4.09
CA GLU A 151 11.05 31.62 -5.41
C GLU A 151 10.76 30.21 -5.95
N PRO A 152 10.56 30.05 -7.27
CA PRO A 152 10.42 28.73 -7.86
C PRO A 152 11.72 27.92 -7.70
N TYR A 153 11.58 26.61 -7.52
CA TYR A 153 12.73 25.72 -7.54
C TYR A 153 13.29 25.66 -8.97
N PRO A 154 14.63 25.74 -9.14
CA PRO A 154 15.24 25.61 -10.45
C PRO A 154 14.97 24.23 -11.04
N GLU A 155 14.69 24.22 -12.35
CA GLU A 155 14.37 23.01 -13.10
C GLU A 155 15.59 22.06 -13.15
N GLY A 156 15.35 20.76 -12.93
CA GLY A 156 16.40 19.74 -12.99
C GLY A 156 17.32 19.69 -11.78
N TYR A 157 16.77 19.87 -10.57
CA TYR A 157 17.48 19.86 -9.27
C TYR A 157 18.62 18.81 -9.22
N PRO A 158 19.89 19.21 -9.42
CA PRO A 158 21.02 18.30 -9.48
C PRO A 158 21.42 17.94 -8.05
N ALA A 159 20.72 16.95 -7.49
CA ALA A 159 21.00 16.41 -6.17
C ALA A 159 21.71 15.07 -6.28
N ASN A 160 22.88 14.99 -5.64
CA ASN A 160 23.54 13.71 -5.37
C ASN A 160 23.00 13.06 -4.10
N ALA A 161 21.92 13.59 -3.51
CA ALA A 161 21.29 13.05 -2.30
C ALA A 161 20.89 11.57 -2.43
N LEU A 162 20.73 11.06 -3.66
CA LEU A 162 20.39 9.66 -3.92
C LEU A 162 21.60 8.71 -3.89
N VAL A 163 22.84 9.21 -3.88
CA VAL A 163 24.04 8.37 -3.93
C VAL A 163 24.07 7.37 -2.77
N SER A 164 23.79 7.79 -1.54
CA SER A 164 23.71 6.90 -0.38
C SER A 164 22.58 5.87 -0.49
N SER A 165 21.43 6.29 -1.01
CA SER A 165 20.26 5.43 -1.19
C SER A 165 20.50 4.33 -2.22
N PHE A 166 21.18 4.64 -3.32
CA PHE A 166 21.49 3.68 -4.39
C PHE A 166 22.69 2.79 -4.09
N THR A 167 23.64 3.25 -3.27
CA THR A 167 24.81 2.45 -2.88
C THR A 167 24.57 1.62 -1.62
N GLU A 168 23.49 1.88 -0.88
CA GLU A 168 23.20 1.29 0.44
C GLU A 168 24.23 1.64 1.52
N PHE A 169 25.05 2.67 1.30
CA PHE A 169 25.97 3.18 2.32
C PHE A 169 25.24 4.14 3.25
N PRO A 170 25.51 4.09 4.56
CA PRO A 170 25.07 5.15 5.45
C PRO A 170 25.69 6.47 5.00
N ALA A 171 24.95 7.57 5.13
CA ALA A 171 25.49 8.90 4.89
C ALA A 171 25.17 9.84 6.05
N MET A 172 26.07 10.77 6.29
CA MET A 172 25.90 11.89 7.20
C MET A 172 26.19 13.21 6.51
N VAL A 173 25.46 14.25 6.91
CA VAL A 173 25.65 15.60 6.40
C VAL A 173 26.65 16.33 7.29
N VAL A 174 27.67 16.91 6.67
CA VAL A 174 28.68 17.73 7.34
C VAL A 174 28.66 19.17 6.82
N PRO A 175 28.62 20.17 7.71
CA PRO A 175 28.81 21.57 7.32
C PRO A 175 30.16 21.77 6.65
N ALA A 176 30.16 22.34 5.45
CA ALA A 176 31.36 22.57 4.65
C ALA A 176 31.69 24.06 4.45
N GLY A 177 30.84 24.97 4.96
CA GLY A 177 31.13 26.39 5.03
C GLY A 177 29.92 27.26 4.76
N PHE A 178 30.16 28.47 4.27
CA PHE A 178 29.14 29.43 3.87
C PHE A 178 29.44 29.99 2.48
N THR A 179 28.39 30.27 1.71
CA THR A 179 28.47 31.06 0.48
C THR A 179 28.82 32.52 0.79
N ALA A 180 29.21 33.29 -0.23
CA ALA A 180 29.58 34.70 -0.07
C ALA A 180 28.47 35.58 0.53
N ASP A 181 27.21 35.18 0.36
CA ASP A 181 26.03 35.84 0.92
C ASP A 181 25.53 35.20 2.24
N GLY A 182 26.33 34.31 2.83
CA GLY A 182 26.11 33.80 4.18
C GLY A 182 25.18 32.58 4.30
N LEU A 183 24.86 31.90 3.20
CA LEU A 183 24.09 30.65 3.27
C LEU A 183 25.01 29.47 3.53
N GLN A 184 24.58 28.54 4.39
CA GLN A 184 25.37 27.37 4.73
C GLN A 184 25.52 26.43 3.53
N TRP A 185 26.71 25.84 3.37
CA TRP A 185 27.02 24.80 2.41
C TRP A 185 27.33 23.48 3.11
N GLU A 186 26.99 22.36 2.47
CA GLU A 186 27.01 21.03 3.06
C GLU A 186 27.63 20.00 2.11
N LEU A 187 28.26 18.98 2.69
CA LEU A 187 28.69 17.78 1.99
C LEU A 187 28.06 16.55 2.66
N SER A 188 27.92 15.47 1.91
CA SER A 188 27.60 14.15 2.43
C SER A 188 28.84 13.27 2.42
N CYS A 189 29.01 12.43 3.43
CA CYS A 189 29.94 11.30 3.44
C CYS A 189 29.28 10.03 3.97
#